data_AF-A0A9N7QRH4-F1
#
_entry.id   AF-A0A9N7QRH4-F1
#
_cell.length_a   1.000
_cell.length_b   1.000
_cell.length_c   1.000
_cell.angle_alpha   90.00
_cell.angle_beta   90.00
_cell.angle_gamma   90.00
#
_symmetry.space_group_name_H-M   'P 1'
#
loop_
_entity.id
_entity.type
_entity.pdbx_description
1 polymer ?
#
loop_
_entity_poly.entity_id
_entity_poly.type
_entity_poly.pdbx_seq_one_letter_code
_entity_poly.pdbx_strand_id
1 'polypeptide(L)'
;MKPLEGIRVLEVAMYGFVPSAGAVLAEWGADVIKVEHAVTGDPQRGLRQTGMLRVEGDPNPNIEHANRGKRSLGLDMSISEGKEVLHELARRSDVFLTSFLPGARRKFGIDLEDIRAVNPSIIYARGSALGPRGEEATKGGYDMTAFWCRAGTAATITPMGYQGRSIRRGRRTATPSPAPTWPVVSRQPCSNGNGPVNRRLSTYRCWAVGCGRWDTRWR
;
A
#
# COMPACT_ATOMS: atom_id res chain seq x y z
N MET A 1 -1.38 -13.03 -27.60
CA MET A 1 -0.24 -12.45 -26.87
C MET A 1 -0.77 -11.41 -25.91
N LYS A 2 -0.53 -11.57 -24.61
CA LYS A 2 -0.93 -10.58 -23.61
C LYS A 2 0.20 -9.55 -23.39
N PRO A 3 -0.08 -8.29 -22.97
CA PRO A 3 0.95 -7.24 -22.90
C PRO A 3 2.13 -7.52 -21.95
N LEU A 4 1.92 -8.30 -20.89
CA LEU A 4 2.95 -8.64 -19.89
C LEU A 4 3.33 -10.12 -19.90
N GLU A 5 3.08 -10.82 -21.01
CA GLU A 5 3.47 -12.20 -21.18
C GLU A 5 5.00 -12.35 -21.03
N GLY A 6 5.44 -13.31 -20.22
CA GLY A 6 6.86 -13.54 -19.90
C GLY A 6 7.42 -12.69 -18.74
N ILE A 7 6.66 -11.72 -18.22
CA ILE A 7 7.08 -10.93 -17.06
C ILE A 7 6.73 -11.68 -15.77
N ARG A 8 7.70 -11.82 -14.86
CA ARG A 8 7.49 -12.36 -13.50
C ARG A 8 7.44 -11.27 -12.46
N VAL A 9 6.43 -11.33 -11.60
CA VAL A 9 6.21 -10.39 -10.49
C VAL A 9 6.24 -11.14 -9.17
N LEU A 10 7.10 -10.70 -8.25
CA LEU A 10 7.11 -11.16 -6.87
C LEU A 10 6.39 -10.13 -5.98
N GLU A 11 5.26 -10.52 -5.42
CA GLU A 11 4.45 -9.67 -4.54
C GLU A 11 4.63 -10.08 -3.07
N VAL A 12 5.25 -9.21 -2.29
CA VAL A 12 5.36 -9.30 -0.83
C VAL A 12 4.54 -8.20 -0.20
N ALA A 13 3.22 -8.37 -0.23
CA ALA A 13 2.26 -7.37 0.22
C ALA A 13 1.04 -8.03 0.87
N MET A 14 0.39 -7.28 1.76
CA MET A 14 -0.79 -7.72 2.50
C MET A 14 -1.96 -6.75 2.24
N TYR A 15 -3.19 -7.23 2.47
CA TYR A 15 -4.44 -6.50 2.27
C TYR A 15 -4.71 -6.12 0.79
N GLY A 16 -5.58 -5.14 0.54
CA GLY A 16 -6.10 -4.88 -0.81
C GLY A 16 -5.25 -3.97 -1.68
N PHE A 17 -4.49 -3.03 -1.11
CA PHE A 17 -3.94 -1.91 -1.90
C PHE A 17 -2.91 -2.35 -2.96
N VAL A 18 -1.72 -2.80 -2.55
CA VAL A 18 -0.71 -3.29 -3.48
C VAL A 18 -1.15 -4.59 -4.17
N PRO A 19 -1.83 -5.53 -3.49
CA PRO A 19 -2.33 -6.73 -4.15
C PRO A 19 -3.30 -6.45 -5.30
N SER A 20 -4.12 -5.39 -5.25
CA SER A 20 -4.96 -5.02 -6.40
C SER A 20 -4.13 -4.70 -7.66
N ALA A 21 -2.95 -4.12 -7.51
CA ALA A 21 -2.04 -3.90 -8.64
C ALA A 21 -1.52 -5.24 -9.19
N GLY A 22 -1.14 -6.17 -8.33
CA GLY A 22 -0.72 -7.51 -8.76
C GLY A 22 -1.81 -8.26 -9.53
N ALA A 23 -3.09 -8.12 -9.14
CA ALA A 23 -4.20 -8.75 -9.86
C ALA A 23 -4.32 -8.22 -11.29
N VAL A 24 -4.20 -6.90 -11.48
CA VAL A 24 -4.21 -6.27 -12.82
C VAL A 24 -3.01 -6.74 -13.66
N LEU A 25 -1.81 -6.84 -13.06
CA LEU A 25 -0.63 -7.35 -13.78
C LEU A 25 -0.82 -8.81 -14.23
N ALA A 26 -1.43 -9.65 -13.39
CA ALA A 26 -1.76 -11.02 -13.75
C ALA A 26 -2.77 -11.09 -14.91
N GLU A 27 -3.80 -10.24 -14.90
CA GLU A 27 -4.78 -10.16 -15.98
C GLU A 27 -4.12 -9.78 -17.32
N TRP A 28 -3.16 -8.85 -17.27
CA TRP A 28 -2.33 -8.46 -18.41
C TRP A 28 -1.27 -9.49 -18.80
N GLY A 29 -1.22 -10.64 -18.14
CA GLY A 29 -0.42 -11.80 -18.56
C GLY A 29 0.87 -12.04 -17.78
N ALA A 30 1.15 -11.26 -16.73
CA ALA A 30 2.32 -11.48 -15.89
C ALA A 30 2.15 -12.74 -15.01
N ASP A 31 3.26 -13.44 -14.76
CA ASP A 31 3.34 -14.51 -13.77
C ASP A 31 3.54 -13.91 -12.38
N VAL A 32 2.45 -13.76 -11.63
CA VAL A 32 2.47 -13.13 -10.30
C VAL A 32 2.50 -14.17 -9.20
N ILE A 33 3.56 -14.14 -8.40
CA ILE A 33 3.74 -14.96 -7.19
C ILE A 33 3.55 -14.06 -5.97
N LYS A 34 2.50 -14.30 -5.20
CA LYS A 34 2.25 -13.65 -3.92
C LYS A 34 2.86 -14.47 -2.79
N VAL A 35 3.72 -13.84 -2.01
CA VAL A 35 4.27 -14.40 -0.77
C VAL A 35 3.39 -13.99 0.40
N GLU A 36 2.92 -14.98 1.15
CA GLU A 36 2.06 -14.81 2.31
C GLU A 36 2.67 -15.49 3.54
N HIS A 37 2.18 -15.17 4.74
CA HIS A 37 2.62 -15.85 5.95
C HIS A 37 2.35 -17.36 5.87
N ALA A 38 3.34 -18.19 6.21
CA ALA A 38 3.30 -19.64 5.98
C ALA A 38 2.08 -20.37 6.58
N VAL A 39 1.58 -19.90 7.74
CA VAL A 39 0.48 -20.56 8.45
C VAL A 39 -0.85 -19.84 8.26
N THR A 40 -0.85 -18.51 8.34
CA THR A 40 -2.08 -17.71 8.42
C THR A 40 -2.43 -17.03 7.10
N GLY A 41 -1.50 -17.00 6.15
CA GLY A 41 -1.65 -16.27 4.90
C GLY A 41 -1.77 -14.75 5.09
N ASP A 42 -2.36 -14.09 4.10
CA ASP A 42 -2.77 -12.70 4.17
C ASP A 42 -3.92 -12.55 5.20
N PRO A 43 -3.84 -11.62 6.18
CA PRO A 43 -4.91 -11.36 7.14
C PRO A 43 -6.27 -11.07 6.52
N GLN A 44 -6.31 -10.61 5.26
CA GLN A 44 -7.56 -10.42 4.53
C GLN A 44 -8.32 -11.74 4.29
N ARG A 45 -7.67 -12.91 4.37
CA ARG A 45 -8.33 -14.23 4.35
C ARG A 45 -9.29 -14.42 5.52
N GLY A 46 -8.97 -13.83 6.69
CA GLY A 46 -9.81 -13.84 7.89
C GLY A 46 -10.91 -12.78 7.88
N LEU A 47 -10.89 -11.84 6.93
CA LEU A 47 -11.94 -10.83 6.81
C LEU A 47 -13.17 -11.45 6.15
N ARG A 48 -14.11 -11.92 6.98
CA ARG A 48 -15.36 -12.57 6.56
C ARG A 48 -16.60 -11.70 6.80
N GLN A 49 -16.43 -10.55 7.46
CA GLN A 49 -17.53 -9.64 7.78
C GLN A 49 -17.18 -8.22 7.32
N THR A 50 -18.03 -7.66 6.46
CA THR A 50 -17.93 -6.29 5.94
C THR A 50 -19.26 -5.58 6.20
N GLY A 51 -19.31 -4.81 7.29
CA GLY A 51 -20.55 -4.19 7.76
C GLY A 51 -21.56 -5.24 8.21
N MET A 52 -22.75 -5.21 7.60
CA MET A 52 -23.82 -6.20 7.85
C MET A 52 -23.70 -7.45 6.98
N LEU A 53 -22.82 -7.45 5.97
CA LEU A 53 -22.60 -8.60 5.10
C LEU A 53 -21.59 -9.55 5.74
N ARG A 54 -21.99 -10.81 5.89
CA ARG A 54 -21.13 -11.89 6.37
C ARG A 54 -21.00 -12.94 5.27
N VAL A 55 -19.77 -13.32 4.97
CA VAL A 55 -19.42 -14.35 4.00
C VAL A 55 -19.16 -15.63 4.75
N GLU A 56 -19.97 -16.65 4.46
CA GLU A 56 -19.79 -18.02 4.94
C GLU A 56 -19.20 -18.90 3.83
N GLY A 57 -18.33 -19.84 4.20
CA GLY A 57 -17.69 -20.75 3.26
C GLY A 57 -16.75 -20.08 2.27
N ASP A 58 -16.26 -20.85 1.30
CA ASP A 58 -15.37 -20.37 0.23
C ASP A 58 -16.11 -20.27 -1.11
N PRO A 59 -15.70 -19.35 -2.00
CA PRO A 59 -14.54 -18.44 -1.86
C PRO A 59 -14.83 -17.19 -1.01
N ASN A 60 -13.80 -16.67 -0.32
CA ASN A 60 -13.90 -15.37 0.36
C ASN A 60 -13.74 -14.22 -0.64
N PRO A 61 -14.81 -13.48 -1.02
CA PRO A 61 -14.68 -12.41 -2.00
C PRO A 61 -13.75 -11.28 -1.54
N ASN A 62 -13.55 -11.14 -0.22
CA ASN A 62 -12.58 -10.18 0.29
C ASN A 62 -11.16 -10.52 -0.18
N ILE A 63 -10.71 -11.79 -0.16
CA ILE A 63 -9.37 -12.12 -0.64
C ILE A 63 -9.31 -12.25 -2.17
N GLU A 64 -10.34 -12.83 -2.79
CA GLU A 64 -10.33 -13.17 -4.21
C GLU A 64 -10.18 -11.93 -5.10
N HIS A 65 -10.87 -10.84 -4.78
CA HIS A 65 -10.85 -9.65 -5.61
C HIS A 65 -9.42 -9.14 -5.85
N ALA A 66 -8.60 -9.03 -4.80
CA ALA A 66 -7.24 -8.51 -4.93
C ALA A 66 -6.19 -9.59 -5.30
N ASN A 67 -6.57 -10.87 -5.40
CA ASN A 67 -5.61 -11.98 -5.58
C ASN A 67 -5.92 -12.95 -6.72
N ARG A 68 -7.00 -12.73 -7.47
CA ARG A 68 -7.32 -13.45 -8.70
C ARG A 68 -6.14 -13.49 -9.67
N GLY A 69 -5.97 -14.63 -10.35
CA GLY A 69 -4.93 -14.83 -11.36
C GLY A 69 -3.50 -14.99 -10.83
N LYS A 70 -3.29 -14.95 -9.51
CA LYS A 70 -1.97 -15.10 -8.89
C LYS A 70 -1.74 -16.50 -8.36
N ARG A 71 -0.46 -16.87 -8.23
CA ARG A 71 -0.02 -18.03 -7.44
C ARG A 71 0.33 -17.57 -6.03
N SER A 72 -0.04 -18.35 -5.01
CA SER A 72 0.26 -18.05 -3.61
C SER A 72 1.33 -18.99 -3.08
N LEU A 73 2.28 -18.44 -2.31
CA LEU A 73 3.32 -19.17 -1.60
C LEU A 73 3.32 -18.75 -0.13
N GLY A 74 3.05 -19.70 0.76
CA GLY A 74 3.25 -19.50 2.20
C GLY A 74 4.74 -19.59 2.54
N LEU A 75 5.30 -18.54 3.13
CA LEU A 75 6.72 -18.44 3.49
C LEU A 75 6.91 -17.71 4.81
N ASP A 76 7.77 -18.25 5.68
CA ASP A 76 8.21 -17.54 6.88
C ASP A 76 9.47 -16.73 6.59
N MET A 77 9.31 -15.43 6.35
CA MET A 77 10.43 -14.52 6.07
C MET A 77 11.20 -14.09 7.34
N SER A 78 10.82 -14.57 8.53
CA SER A 78 11.49 -14.23 9.77
C SER A 78 12.77 -15.03 10.02
N ILE A 79 12.87 -16.22 9.41
CA ILE A 79 14.03 -17.13 9.50
C ILE A 79 14.96 -16.97 8.28
N SER A 80 16.22 -17.41 8.42
CA SER A 80 17.26 -17.36 7.39
C SER A 80 16.84 -18.05 6.09
N GLU A 81 16.36 -19.28 6.20
CA GLU A 81 16.01 -20.17 5.10
C GLU A 81 14.85 -19.58 4.28
N GLY A 82 13.88 -18.95 4.95
CA GLY A 82 12.79 -18.26 4.27
C GLY A 82 13.23 -17.00 3.55
N LYS A 83 14.22 -16.27 4.09
CA LYS A 83 14.83 -15.14 3.39
C LYS A 83 15.60 -15.58 2.15
N GLU A 84 16.34 -16.69 2.22
CA GLU A 84 17.06 -17.27 1.09
C GLU A 84 16.10 -17.64 -0.05
N VAL A 85 14.99 -18.32 0.27
CA VAL A 85 13.94 -18.65 -0.71
C VAL A 85 13.34 -17.38 -1.32
N LEU A 86 13.07 -16.36 -0.51
CA LEU A 86 12.55 -15.09 -1.01
C LEU A 86 13.52 -14.40 -1.97
N HIS A 87 14.81 -14.38 -1.63
CA HIS A 87 15.86 -13.80 -2.46
C HIS A 87 16.08 -14.59 -3.76
N GLU A 88 15.95 -15.92 -3.74
CA GLU A 88 15.93 -16.74 -4.95
C GLU A 88 14.77 -16.37 -5.88
N LEU A 89 13.56 -16.20 -5.32
CA LEU A 89 12.40 -15.76 -6.10
C LEU A 89 12.62 -14.36 -6.67
N ALA A 90 13.18 -13.44 -5.88
CA ALA A 90 13.48 -12.08 -6.32
C ALA A 90 14.52 -12.06 -7.45
N ARG A 91 15.54 -12.92 -7.39
CA ARG A 91 16.57 -13.05 -8.44
C ARG A 91 15.99 -13.41 -9.81
N ARG A 92 14.88 -14.14 -9.82
CA ARG A 92 14.22 -14.62 -11.04
C ARG A 92 13.03 -13.77 -11.46
N SER A 93 12.76 -12.66 -10.78
CA SER A 93 11.60 -11.80 -11.00
C SER A 93 12.00 -10.48 -11.62
N ASP A 94 11.15 -9.93 -12.49
CA ASP A 94 11.38 -8.63 -13.14
C ASP A 94 10.88 -7.48 -12.26
N VAL A 95 9.83 -7.74 -11.48
CA VAL A 95 9.18 -6.75 -10.62
C VAL A 95 9.03 -7.28 -9.20
N PHE A 96 9.37 -6.44 -8.22
CA PHE A 96 9.10 -6.67 -6.79
C PHE A 96 8.07 -5.66 -6.28
N LEU A 97 6.97 -6.16 -5.73
CA LEU A 97 5.89 -5.34 -5.16
C LEU A 97 5.87 -5.48 -3.63
N THR A 98 5.76 -4.36 -2.91
CA THR A 98 5.53 -4.42 -1.46
C THR A 98 4.69 -3.29 -0.90
N SER A 99 3.90 -3.57 0.14
CA SER A 99 3.20 -2.57 0.97
C SER A 99 3.76 -2.47 2.39
N PHE A 100 4.88 -3.15 2.69
CA PHE A 100 5.41 -3.22 4.05
C PHE A 100 6.01 -1.88 4.49
N LEU A 101 5.78 -1.52 5.75
CA LEU A 101 6.35 -0.32 6.36
C LEU A 101 7.89 -0.40 6.42
N PRO A 102 8.61 0.73 6.42
CA PRO A 102 10.07 0.76 6.40
C PRO A 102 10.73 -0.11 7.48
N GLY A 103 10.20 -0.12 8.70
CA GLY A 103 10.73 -0.95 9.79
C GLY A 103 10.59 -2.45 9.52
N ALA A 104 9.46 -2.88 8.96
CA ALA A 104 9.25 -4.27 8.62
C ALA A 104 10.09 -4.70 7.40
N ARG A 105 10.26 -3.82 6.41
CA ARG A 105 11.12 -4.10 5.25
C ARG A 105 12.57 -4.36 5.66
N ARG A 106 13.14 -3.51 6.51
CA ARG A 106 14.48 -3.73 7.09
C ARG A 106 14.56 -5.02 7.90
N LYS A 107 13.56 -5.30 8.73
CA LYS A 107 13.52 -6.54 9.54
C LYS A 107 13.55 -7.80 8.65
N PHE A 108 12.81 -7.80 7.56
CA PHE A 108 12.71 -8.93 6.65
C PHE A 108 13.80 -8.97 5.57
N GLY A 109 14.63 -7.93 5.44
CA GLY A 109 15.67 -7.88 4.40
C GLY A 109 15.07 -7.75 3.00
N ILE A 110 14.06 -6.89 2.86
CA ILE A 110 13.32 -6.65 1.61
C ILE A 110 13.29 -5.17 1.24
N ASP A 111 14.22 -4.37 1.76
CA ASP A 111 14.37 -3.00 1.26
C ASP A 111 14.97 -3.01 -0.15
N LEU A 112 14.98 -1.85 -0.80
CA LEU A 112 15.43 -1.72 -2.18
C LEU A 112 16.84 -2.29 -2.38
N GLU A 113 17.74 -1.95 -1.46
CA GLU A 113 19.15 -2.33 -1.50
C GLU A 113 19.32 -3.85 -1.33
N ASP A 114 18.57 -4.48 -0.43
CA ASP A 114 18.61 -5.93 -0.20
C ASP A 114 18.19 -6.69 -1.47
N ILE A 115 17.09 -6.25 -2.09
CA ILE A 115 16.54 -6.89 -3.29
C ILE A 115 17.43 -6.64 -4.50
N ARG A 116 18.03 -5.44 -4.63
CA ARG A 116 18.99 -5.13 -5.71
C ARG A 116 20.33 -5.83 -5.55
N ALA A 117 20.73 -6.20 -4.34
CA ALA A 117 21.94 -6.98 -4.12
C ALA A 117 21.87 -8.35 -4.81
N VAL A 118 20.67 -8.95 -4.89
CA VAL A 118 20.45 -10.23 -5.59
C VAL A 118 19.96 -10.06 -7.03
N ASN A 119 19.32 -8.93 -7.36
CA ASN A 119 18.83 -8.64 -8.70
C ASN A 119 18.97 -7.13 -9.05
N PRO A 120 20.08 -6.72 -9.68
CA PRO A 120 20.32 -5.31 -9.99
C PRO A 120 19.33 -4.70 -11.00
N SER A 121 18.71 -5.50 -11.87
CA SER A 121 17.78 -5.02 -12.90
C SER A 121 16.32 -4.96 -12.45
N ILE A 122 16.03 -5.40 -11.22
CA ILE A 122 14.65 -5.51 -10.73
C ILE A 122 13.96 -4.16 -10.59
N ILE A 123 12.69 -4.16 -10.95
CA ILE A 123 11.78 -3.05 -10.77
C ILE A 123 11.20 -3.14 -9.38
N TYR A 124 11.62 -2.27 -8.48
CA TYR A 124 11.09 -2.25 -7.12
C TYR A 124 10.00 -1.19 -6.99
N ALA A 125 8.76 -1.63 -6.75
CA ALA A 125 7.63 -0.75 -6.52
C ALA A 125 7.05 -0.97 -5.12
N ARG A 126 6.92 0.13 -4.38
CA ARG A 126 6.33 0.12 -3.04
C ARG A 126 5.11 1.01 -2.95
N GLY A 127 4.07 0.50 -2.31
CA GLY A 127 2.88 1.25 -1.95
C GLY A 127 2.96 1.78 -0.51
N SER A 128 2.70 3.08 -0.31
CA SER A 128 2.55 3.68 1.02
C SER A 128 1.23 4.43 1.14
N ALA A 129 0.55 4.25 2.27
CA ALA A 129 -0.71 4.92 2.57
C ALA A 129 -0.55 6.45 2.70
N LEU A 130 0.54 6.91 3.33
CA LEU A 130 0.81 8.35 3.57
C LEU A 130 2.00 8.88 2.76
N GLY A 131 2.56 8.05 1.89
CA GLY A 131 3.76 8.35 1.11
C GLY A 131 5.07 7.98 1.81
N PRO A 132 6.18 7.96 1.06
CA PRO A 132 7.50 7.56 1.57
C PRO A 132 8.30 8.71 2.20
N ARG A 133 7.76 9.93 2.21
CA ARG A 133 8.44 11.16 2.66
C ARG A 133 7.58 11.90 3.66
N GLY A 134 8.22 12.67 4.55
CA GLY A 134 7.57 13.47 5.59
C GLY A 134 7.44 12.74 6.93
N GLU A 135 6.93 13.44 7.94
CA GLU A 135 6.86 12.99 9.34
C GLU A 135 6.07 11.70 9.54
N GLU A 136 5.14 11.39 8.63
CA GLU A 136 4.26 10.23 8.71
C GLU A 136 4.66 9.08 7.80
N ALA A 137 5.85 9.14 7.19
CA ALA A 137 6.34 8.11 6.26
C ALA A 137 6.46 6.71 6.88
N THR A 138 6.51 6.63 8.21
CA THR A 138 6.59 5.37 8.97
C THR A 138 5.24 4.91 9.52
N LYS A 139 4.17 5.70 9.36
CA LYS A 139 2.85 5.36 9.88
C LYS A 139 2.09 4.47 8.91
N GLY A 140 1.52 3.38 9.45
CA GLY A 140 0.56 2.55 8.73
C GLY A 140 -0.73 3.31 8.44
N GLY A 141 -1.43 2.89 7.39
CA GLY A 141 -2.73 3.43 7.03
C GLY A 141 -3.57 2.38 6.31
N TYR A 142 -4.87 2.46 6.54
CA TYR A 142 -5.89 1.69 5.82
C TYR A 142 -6.73 2.64 4.99
N ASP A 143 -7.52 2.11 4.06
CA ASP A 143 -8.34 2.90 3.14
C ASP A 143 -9.18 3.97 3.86
N MET A 144 -9.86 3.59 4.94
CA MET A 144 -10.63 4.52 5.75
C MET A 144 -9.79 5.69 6.27
N THR A 145 -8.64 5.43 6.90
CA THR A 145 -7.85 6.48 7.55
C THR A 145 -7.03 7.32 6.58
N ALA A 146 -6.50 6.71 5.52
CA ALA A 146 -5.62 7.37 4.57
C ALA A 146 -6.37 7.98 3.37
N PHE A 147 -7.26 7.24 2.73
CA PHE A 147 -8.03 7.77 1.61
C PHE A 147 -9.23 8.58 2.10
N TRP A 148 -10.18 7.95 2.80
CA TRP A 148 -11.45 8.61 3.13
C TRP A 148 -11.26 9.83 4.04
N CYS A 149 -10.50 9.70 5.13
CA CYS A 149 -10.34 10.79 6.08
C CYS A 149 -9.37 11.85 5.58
N ARG A 150 -8.14 11.42 5.29
CA ARG A 150 -6.99 12.31 5.12
C ARG A 150 -7.00 13.01 3.77
N ALA A 151 -7.53 12.38 2.72
CA ALA A 151 -7.69 13.04 1.41
C ALA A 151 -8.87 14.01 1.37
N GLY A 152 -9.69 14.07 2.43
CA GLY A 152 -10.84 14.96 2.53
C GLY A 152 -12.12 14.39 1.90
N THR A 153 -12.10 13.19 1.31
CA THR A 153 -13.27 12.56 0.68
C THR A 153 -14.45 12.47 1.64
N ALA A 154 -14.22 12.04 2.88
CA ALA A 154 -15.26 11.98 3.90
C ALA A 154 -15.84 13.36 4.21
N ALA A 155 -15.00 14.40 4.23
CA ALA A 155 -15.45 15.77 4.49
C ALA A 155 -16.28 16.33 3.32
N THR A 156 -15.93 16.00 2.07
CA THR A 156 -16.64 16.50 0.88
C THR A 156 -18.00 15.84 0.68
N ILE A 157 -18.19 14.59 1.10
CA ILE A 157 -19.48 13.89 0.97
C ILE A 157 -20.38 14.00 2.21
N THR A 158 -19.87 14.54 3.32
CA THR A 158 -20.67 14.71 4.56
C THR A 158 -21.64 15.89 4.38
N PRO A 159 -22.96 15.71 4.57
CA PRO A 159 -23.91 16.81 4.50
C PRO A 159 -23.64 17.91 5.52
N MET A 160 -23.88 19.17 5.13
CA MET A 160 -23.75 20.32 6.02
C MET A 160 -24.66 20.18 7.25
N GLY A 161 -24.14 20.44 8.44
CA GLY A 161 -24.87 20.32 9.70
C GLY A 161 -24.96 18.90 10.28
N TYR A 162 -24.45 17.87 9.58
CA TYR A 162 -24.41 16.51 10.12
C TYR A 162 -23.34 16.36 11.20
N GLN A 163 -23.76 16.33 12.47
CA GLN A 163 -22.90 16.02 13.62
C GLN A 163 -22.99 14.52 13.94
N GLY A 164 -22.47 13.65 13.07
CA GLY A 164 -22.51 12.20 13.26
C GLY A 164 -21.34 11.45 12.61
N ARG A 165 -20.71 10.56 13.41
CA ARG A 165 -19.74 9.47 13.18
C ARG A 165 -19.01 9.25 11.83
N SER A 166 -18.81 10.23 10.96
CA SER A 166 -17.85 10.10 9.85
C SER A 166 -16.42 10.22 10.40
N ILE A 167 -15.88 9.06 10.81
CA ILE A 167 -14.54 8.88 11.40
C ILE A 167 -14.36 9.67 12.70
N ARG A 168 -14.33 8.93 13.82
CA ARG A 168 -14.00 9.47 15.14
C ARG A 168 -12.60 10.12 15.09
N ARG A 169 -12.53 11.44 14.90
CA ARG A 169 -11.37 12.24 15.35
C ARG A 169 -11.14 11.82 16.79
N GLY A 170 -9.98 11.25 17.10
CA GLY A 170 -9.68 10.72 18.43
C GLY A 170 -9.91 11.78 19.50
N ARG A 171 -11.07 11.76 20.15
CA ARG A 171 -11.29 12.43 21.43
C ARG A 171 -10.53 11.61 22.46
N ARG A 172 -9.25 11.95 22.66
CA ARG A 172 -8.66 11.81 24.00
C ARG A 172 -9.39 12.81 24.89
N THR A 173 -9.91 12.32 25.98
CA THR A 173 -10.49 13.09 27.08
C THR A 173 -9.50 14.16 27.53
N ALA A 174 -9.77 15.41 27.16
CA ALA A 174 -9.22 16.56 27.84
C ALA A 174 -10.40 17.30 28.46
N THR A 175 -10.34 17.45 29.77
CA THR A 175 -11.16 18.35 30.59
C THR A 175 -11.25 19.76 29.97
N PRO A 176 -12.31 20.53 30.26
CA PRO A 176 -12.49 21.86 29.69
C PRO A 176 -11.48 22.82 30.34
N SER A 177 -10.36 23.06 29.65
CA SER A 177 -9.47 24.19 29.90
C SER A 177 -9.92 25.35 28.99
N PRO A 178 -9.89 26.62 29.46
CA PRO A 178 -10.42 27.73 28.68
C PRO A 178 -9.66 27.89 27.37
N ALA A 179 -10.41 28.34 26.35
CA ALA A 179 -10.04 28.35 24.95
C ALA A 179 -8.59 28.80 24.66
N PRO A 180 -7.78 27.97 23.98
CA PRO A 180 -6.76 28.50 23.10
C PRO A 180 -7.42 28.80 21.76
N THR A 181 -7.30 30.04 21.32
CA THR A 181 -7.49 30.44 19.93
C THR A 181 -6.63 29.55 19.03
N TRP A 182 -7.23 28.50 18.44
CA TRP A 182 -6.58 27.75 17.38
C TRP A 182 -6.50 28.67 16.17
N PRO A 183 -5.32 28.82 15.53
CA PRO A 183 -5.29 29.49 14.25
C PRO A 183 -6.16 28.67 13.30
N VAL A 184 -7.05 29.37 12.59
CA VAL A 184 -7.60 28.91 11.32
C VAL A 184 -6.47 28.21 10.58
N VAL A 185 -6.65 26.94 10.20
CA VAL A 185 -5.79 26.33 9.19
C VAL A 185 -6.05 27.14 7.93
N SER A 186 -5.28 28.20 7.77
CA SER A 186 -5.13 28.91 6.52
C SER A 186 -4.79 27.84 5.50
N ARG A 187 -5.52 27.83 4.37
CA ARG A 187 -5.03 27.20 3.15
C ARG A 187 -3.57 27.60 3.03
N GLN A 188 -2.63 26.68 3.26
CA GLN A 188 -1.24 26.94 2.90
C GLN A 188 -1.27 27.13 1.38
N PRO A 189 -1.00 28.34 0.85
CA PRO A 189 -0.68 28.44 -0.55
C PRO A 189 0.59 27.61 -0.73
N CYS A 190 0.63 26.75 -1.74
CA CYS A 190 1.91 26.28 -2.26
C CYS A 190 2.75 27.54 -2.51
N SER A 191 3.82 27.74 -1.73
CA SER A 191 4.76 28.80 -2.00
C SER A 191 5.38 28.51 -3.37
N ASN A 192 5.04 29.34 -4.35
CA ASN A 192 5.80 29.44 -5.59
C ASN A 192 7.18 30.00 -5.23
N GLY A 193 8.09 29.13 -4.84
CA GLY A 193 9.51 29.44 -4.77
C GLY A 193 10.04 29.58 -6.19
N ASN A 194 10.33 30.81 -6.60
CA ASN A 194 11.16 31.13 -7.75
C ASN A 194 12.56 30.54 -7.54
N GLY A 195 12.77 29.30 -7.97
CA GLY A 195 14.06 28.66 -8.18
C GLY A 195 14.12 28.14 -9.61
N PRO A 196 15.32 28.03 -10.23
CA PRO A 196 15.44 27.76 -11.65
C PRO A 196 14.73 26.45 -12.03
N VAL A 197 13.77 26.56 -12.96
CA VAL A 197 12.96 25.46 -13.48
C VAL A 197 13.87 24.48 -14.21
N ASN A 198 14.33 23.44 -13.51
CA ASN A 198 14.97 22.31 -14.16
C ASN A 198 13.88 21.36 -14.67
N ARG A 199 13.56 21.45 -15.97
CA ARG A 199 12.63 20.59 -16.68
C ARG A 199 13.12 19.14 -16.65
N ARG A 200 12.73 18.35 -15.66
CA ARG A 200 12.77 16.87 -15.74
C ARG A 200 11.46 16.29 -15.20
N LEU A 201 10.58 15.97 -16.16
CA LEU A 201 9.49 14.97 -16.14
C LEU A 201 8.98 14.52 -14.76
N SER A 202 7.94 15.19 -14.27
CA SER A 202 7.09 14.69 -13.19
C SER A 202 5.87 13.95 -13.78
N THR A 203 5.99 12.65 -14.03
CA THR A 203 4.83 11.79 -14.31
C THR A 203 4.22 11.33 -12.99
N TYR A 204 3.35 12.16 -12.40
CA TYR A 204 2.44 11.75 -11.33
C TYR A 204 1.04 11.58 -11.92
N ARG A 205 0.67 10.35 -12.27
CA ARG A 205 -0.73 10.01 -12.64
C ARG A 205 -1.39 9.28 -11.48
N CYS A 206 -2.44 9.91 -10.95
CA CYS A 206 -3.39 9.35 -10.01
C CYS A 206 -4.17 8.23 -10.73
N TRP A 207 -4.08 6.98 -10.24
CA TRP A 207 -4.91 5.87 -10.73
C TRP A 207 -6.08 5.65 -9.76
N ALA A 208 -7.28 5.51 -10.32
CA ALA A 208 -8.57 5.61 -9.65
C ALA A 208 -8.99 4.40 -8.78
N VAL A 209 -8.06 3.60 -8.25
CA VAL A 209 -8.41 2.42 -7.39
C VAL A 209 -7.57 2.34 -6.11
N GLY A 210 -6.88 3.41 -5.72
CA GLY A 210 -6.24 3.46 -4.41
C GLY A 210 -5.35 4.67 -4.26
N CYS A 211 -5.70 5.57 -3.35
CA CYS A 211 -4.92 6.77 -3.02
C CYS A 211 -3.60 6.49 -2.31
N GLY A 212 -3.05 5.29 -2.41
CA GLY A 212 -1.68 5.06 -1.96
C GLY A 212 -0.70 5.66 -2.96
N ARG A 213 0.36 6.26 -2.40
CA ARG A 213 1.43 6.84 -3.21
C ARG A 213 2.42 5.74 -3.57
N TRP A 214 2.67 5.60 -4.87
CA TRP A 214 3.71 4.74 -5.40
C TRP A 214 5.04 5.48 -5.38
N ASP A 215 6.07 4.81 -4.90
CA ASP A 215 7.46 5.22 -5.13
C ASP A 215 8.08 4.21 -6.08
N THR A 216 8.30 4.64 -7.32
CA THR A 216 8.97 3.85 -8.34
C THR A 216 10.30 4.51 -8.65
N ARG A 217 11.38 4.05 -8.02
CA ARG A 217 12.73 4.47 -8.39
C ARG A 217 13.17 3.67 -9.60
N TRP A 218 13.00 4.27 -10.77
CA TRP A 218 13.62 3.84 -12.01
C TRP A 218 14.91 4.62 -12.18
N ARG A 219 16.01 3.90 -12.37
CA ARG A 219 17.42 4.35 -12.36
C ARG A 219 18.14 4.10 -11.04
#